data_AF-A0AA49GAK2-F1
#
_entry.id   AF-A0AA49GAK2-F1
#
_cell.length_a   1.000
_cell.length_b   1.000
_cell.length_c   1.000
_cell.angle_alpha   90.00
_cell.angle_beta   90.00
_cell.angle_gamma   90.00
#
_symmetry.space_group_name_H-M   'P 1'
#
loop_
_entity.id
_entity.type
_entity.pdbx_description
1 polymer ?
#
loop_
_entity_poly.entity_id
_entity_poly.type
_entity_poly.pdbx_seq_one_letter_code
_entity_poly.pdbx_strand_id
1 'polypeptide(L)'
;MNLNKNALVDLLNHTIKERRDLSWKMGTGYHNGIDISIYEILIYEIKNNKTIGRFAFNGESGQLINQRVNGYRQKMADNIIDALLDINNYLKKRLIG
;
A
#
# COMPACT_ATOMS: atom_id res chain seq x y z
N MET A 1 0.78 -0.39 19.07
CA MET A 1 0.28 0.72 18.23
C MET A 1 -0.93 0.17 17.49
N ASN A 2 -2.16 0.46 17.93
CA ASN A 2 -3.35 0.04 17.19
C ASN A 2 -3.31 0.72 15.83
N LEU A 3 -3.08 -0.04 14.77
CA LEU A 3 -3.17 0.50 13.41
C LEU A 3 -4.59 1.02 13.25
N ASN A 4 -4.76 2.34 13.22
CA ASN A 4 -6.07 2.90 12.97
C ASN A 4 -6.38 2.62 11.50
N LYS A 5 -7.16 1.58 11.23
CA LYS A 5 -7.57 1.17 9.87
C LYS A 5 -8.09 2.35 9.05
N ASN A 6 -8.72 3.33 9.73
CA ASN A 6 -9.18 4.56 9.10
C ASN A 6 -8.04 5.39 8.52
N ALA A 7 -6.92 5.55 9.24
CA ALA A 7 -5.77 6.33 8.76
C ALA A 7 -5.14 5.72 7.49
N LEU A 8 -5.07 4.39 7.41
CA LEU A 8 -4.56 3.69 6.23
C LEU A 8 -5.49 3.85 5.03
N VAL A 9 -6.80 3.69 5.24
CA VAL A 9 -7.82 3.92 4.21
C VAL A 9 -7.83 5.37 3.74
N ASP A 10 -7.69 6.33 4.66
CA ASP A 10 -7.64 7.76 4.36
C ASP A 10 -6.40 8.12 3.51
N LEU A 11 -5.23 7.56 3.84
CA LEU A 11 -3.99 7.71 3.07
C LEU A 11 -4.12 7.16 1.64
N LEU A 12 -4.69 5.98 1.50
CA LEU A 12 -4.92 5.34 0.20
C LEU A 12 -5.93 6.15 -0.64
N ASN A 13 -7.02 6.57 -0.01
CA ASN A 13 -8.04 7.41 -0.64
C ASN A 13 -7.50 8.77 -1.05
N HIS A 14 -6.63 9.38 -0.24
CA HIS A 14 -5.97 10.63 -0.59
C HIS A 14 -5.06 10.44 -1.82
N THR A 15 -4.26 9.37 -1.84
CA THR A 15 -3.36 9.04 -2.95
C THR A 15 -4.11 8.90 -4.28
N ILE A 16 -5.27 8.21 -4.31
CA ILE A 16 -6.05 8.02 -5.54
C ILE A 16 -6.86 9.26 -5.95
N LYS A 17 -7.22 10.16 -5.01
CA LYS A 17 -7.89 11.42 -5.37
C LYS A 17 -7.01 12.28 -6.27
N GLU A 18 -5.70 12.24 -6.04
CA GLU A 18 -4.69 12.96 -6.82
C GLU A 18 -4.25 12.19 -8.08
N ARG A 19 -4.47 10.87 -8.11
CA ARG A 19 -4.17 9.95 -9.22
C ARG A 19 -5.41 9.17 -9.64
N ARG A 20 -6.31 9.85 -10.36
CA ARG A 20 -7.59 9.25 -10.81
C ARG A 20 -7.43 8.10 -11.82
N ASP A 21 -6.24 7.92 -12.37
CA ASP A 21 -5.86 6.78 -13.21
C ASP A 21 -5.57 5.50 -12.40
N LEU A 22 -5.43 5.63 -11.08
CA LEU A 22 -5.11 4.56 -10.15
C LEU A 22 -6.28 4.24 -9.23
N SER A 23 -6.33 2.99 -8.79
CA SER A 23 -7.22 2.55 -7.72
C SER A 23 -6.46 1.58 -6.80
N TRP A 24 -7.07 1.28 -5.65
CA TRP A 24 -6.50 0.34 -4.69
C TRP A 24 -7.56 -0.67 -4.24
N LYS A 25 -7.10 -1.82 -3.77
CA LYS A 25 -7.92 -2.78 -3.03
C LYS A 25 -7.10 -3.40 -1.91
N MET A 26 -7.77 -3.76 -0.82
CA MET A 26 -7.15 -4.45 0.31
C MET A 26 -7.90 -5.75 0.57
N GLY A 27 -7.15 -6.81 0.84
CA GLY A 27 -7.70 -8.12 1.22
C GLY A 27 -6.85 -8.78 2.29
N THR A 28 -7.37 -9.87 2.86
CA THR A 28 -6.63 -10.72 3.78
C THR A 28 -5.84 -11.74 2.96
N GLY A 29 -4.51 -11.75 3.10
CA GLY A 29 -3.63 -12.62 2.34
C GLY A 29 -3.59 -14.04 2.88
N TYR A 30 -3.42 -14.21 4.20
CA TYR A 30 -3.32 -15.51 4.87
C TYR A 30 -3.71 -15.41 6.35
N HIS A 31 -4.45 -16.41 6.84
CA HIS A 31 -4.51 -16.78 8.26
C HIS A 31 -3.57 -17.97 8.41
N ASN A 32 -2.30 -17.73 8.74
CA ASN A 32 -1.46 -18.85 9.15
C ASN A 32 -1.97 -19.32 10.52
N GLY A 33 -1.99 -20.62 10.81
CA GLY A 33 -2.62 -21.25 11.99
C GLY A 33 -2.05 -20.87 13.39
N ILE A 34 -1.58 -19.64 13.54
CA ILE A 34 -1.04 -18.96 14.73
C ILE A 34 -1.72 -17.56 14.85
N ASP A 35 -2.95 -17.40 14.35
CA ASP A 35 -3.82 -16.21 14.48
C ASP A 35 -3.34 -14.85 13.92
N ILE A 36 -2.16 -14.76 13.32
CA ILE A 36 -1.68 -13.48 12.75
C ILE A 36 -2.38 -13.21 11.40
N SER A 37 -3.19 -12.15 11.35
CA SER A 37 -3.79 -11.67 10.11
C SER A 37 -2.78 -10.93 9.26
N ILE A 38 -2.47 -11.45 8.06
CA ILE A 38 -1.68 -10.72 7.07
C ILE A 38 -2.62 -10.04 6.08
N TYR A 39 -2.49 -8.73 5.92
CA TYR A 39 -3.22 -7.95 4.92
C TYR A 39 -2.35 -7.70 3.69
N GLU A 40 -2.99 -7.68 2.53
CA GLU A 40 -2.38 -7.30 1.26
C GLU A 40 -3.10 -6.09 0.68
N ILE A 41 -2.35 -5.06 0.30
CA ILE A 41 -2.83 -3.91 -0.47
C ILE A 41 -2.28 -4.01 -1.89
N LEU A 42 -3.14 -3.82 -2.87
CA LEU A 42 -2.80 -3.74 -4.28
C LEU A 42 -3.15 -2.36 -4.81
N ILE A 43 -2.20 -1.72 -5.48
CA ILE A 43 -2.40 -0.50 -6.26
C ILE A 43 -2.34 -0.88 -7.74
N TYR A 44 -3.32 -0.44 -8.52
CA TYR A 44 -3.44 -0.80 -9.92
C TYR A 44 -3.91 0.36 -10.79
N GLU A 45 -3.50 0.34 -12.05
CA GLU A 45 -4.00 1.24 -13.09
C GLU A 45 -5.41 0.82 -13.50
N ILE A 46 -6.37 1.75 -13.51
CA ILE A 46 -7.78 1.45 -13.78
C ILE A 46 -7.97 1.00 -15.24
N LYS A 47 -7.35 1.71 -16.19
CA LYS A 47 -7.58 1.54 -17.64
C LYS A 47 -7.31 0.11 -18.13
N ASN A 48 -6.32 -0.56 -17.55
CA ASN A 48 -5.84 -1.89 -17.97
C ASN A 48 -5.85 -2.92 -16.83
N ASN A 49 -6.36 -2.56 -15.64
CA ASN A 49 -6.34 -3.37 -14.43
C ASN A 49 -4.92 -3.90 -14.06
N LYS A 50 -3.87 -3.17 -14.45
CA LYS A 50 -2.49 -3.61 -14.23
C LYS A 50 -2.05 -3.27 -12.81
N THR A 51 -1.64 -4.28 -12.04
CA THR A 51 -1.02 -4.05 -10.73
C THR A 51 0.31 -3.31 -10.90
N ILE A 52 0.45 -2.19 -10.21
CA ILE A 52 1.67 -1.38 -10.17
C ILE A 52 2.30 -1.34 -8.79
N GLY A 53 1.57 -1.76 -7.75
CA GLY A 53 2.04 -1.81 -6.39
C GLY A 53 1.42 -2.95 -5.59
N ARG A 54 2.21 -3.57 -4.71
CA ARG A 54 1.78 -4.58 -3.76
C ARG A 54 2.50 -4.38 -2.43
N PHE A 55 1.73 -4.45 -1.34
CA PHE A 55 2.23 -4.38 0.02
C PHE A 55 1.61 -5.51 0.82
N ALA A 56 2.43 -6.25 1.56
CA ALA A 56 1.96 -7.23 2.54
C ALA A 56 2.44 -6.80 3.91
N PHE A 57 1.55 -6.83 4.91
CA PHE A 57 1.87 -6.38 6.26
C PHE A 57 1.12 -7.17 7.33
N ASN A 58 1.70 -7.22 8.52
CA ASN A 58 1.04 -7.76 9.69
C ASN A 58 -0.09 -6.82 10.13
N GLY A 59 -1.32 -7.34 10.23
CA GLY A 59 -2.50 -6.56 10.52
C GLY A 59 -2.62 -6.03 11.95
N GLU A 60 -1.89 -6.63 12.89
CA GLU A 60 -1.83 -6.19 14.28
C GLU A 60 -0.73 -5.14 14.49
N SER A 61 0.48 -5.42 13.99
CA SER A 61 1.65 -4.56 14.22
C SER A 61 1.86 -3.49 13.15
N GLY A 62 1.32 -3.68 11.93
CA GLY A 62 1.59 -2.83 10.78
C GLY A 62 2.94 -3.05 10.10
N GLN A 63 3.72 -4.00 10.60
CA GLN A 63 5.05 -4.29 10.06
C GLN A 63 4.96 -4.77 8.62
N LEU A 64 5.74 -4.18 7.71
CA LEU A 64 5.83 -4.70 6.35
C LEU A 64 6.53 -6.05 6.33
N ILE A 65 5.96 -6.92 5.51
CA ILE A 65 6.52 -8.21 5.12
C ILE A 65 7.05 -8.10 3.69
N ASN A 66 6.37 -7.32 2.84
CA ASN A 66 6.75 -7.13 1.44
C ASN A 66 6.30 -5.78 0.89
N GLN A 67 7.12 -5.17 0.04
CA GLN A 67 6.83 -3.96 -0.72
C GLN A 67 7.37 -4.10 -2.14
N ARG A 68 6.50 -3.95 -3.14
CA ARG A 68 6.91 -3.85 -4.54
C ARG A 68 6.08 -2.80 -5.24
N VAL A 69 6.74 -1.81 -5.84
CA VAL A 69 6.09 -0.80 -6.69
C VAL A 69 6.91 -0.59 -7.95
N ASN A 70 6.24 -0.57 -9.11
CA ASN A 70 6.90 -0.47 -10.41
C ASN A 70 7.71 0.82 -10.52
N GLY A 71 9.03 0.68 -10.64
CA GLY A 71 9.97 1.80 -10.77
C GLY A 71 10.38 2.45 -9.44
N TYR A 72 9.89 1.96 -8.30
CA TYR A 72 10.34 2.39 -6.98
C TYR A 72 11.46 1.46 -6.49
N ARG A 73 12.64 2.02 -6.20
CA ARG A 73 13.85 1.26 -5.85
C ARG A 73 14.41 1.61 -4.46
N GLN A 74 13.66 2.35 -3.65
CA GLN A 74 14.13 2.67 -2.29
C GLN A 74 14.01 1.45 -1.38
N LYS A 75 14.72 1.49 -0.26
CA LYS A 75 14.67 0.45 0.78
C LYS A 75 13.22 0.30 1.27
N MET A 76 12.81 -0.94 1.55
CA MET A 76 11.52 -1.21 2.17
C MET A 76 11.41 -0.50 3.51
N ALA A 77 10.30 0.19 3.75
CA ALA A 77 10.01 0.78 5.06
C ALA A 77 9.68 -0.32 6.08
N ASP A 78 9.79 0.01 7.36
CA ASP A 78 9.47 -0.95 8.43
C ASP A 78 7.95 -1.06 8.68
N ASN A 79 7.21 0.04 8.50
CA ASN A 79 5.77 0.14 8.77
C ASN A 79 4.94 0.57 7.54
N ILE A 80 3.73 0.00 7.41
CA ILE A 80 2.85 0.20 6.25
C ILE A 80 2.49 1.68 6.03
N ILE A 81 2.37 2.47 7.09
CA ILE A 81 2.08 3.91 6.97
C ILE A 81 3.25 4.62 6.28
N ASP A 82 4.48 4.37 6.70
CA ASP A 82 5.67 4.97 6.11
C ASP A 82 5.83 4.55 4.64
N ALA A 83 5.62 3.27 4.34
CA ALA A 83 5.65 2.78 2.96
C ALA A 83 4.60 3.48 2.07
N LEU A 84 3.38 3.71 2.58
CA LEU A 84 2.34 4.40 1.83
C LEU A 84 2.64 5.89 1.64
N LEU A 85 3.23 6.55 2.64
CA LEU A 85 3.69 7.94 2.53
C LEU A 85 4.78 8.09 1.47
N ASP A 86 5.79 7.22 1.48
CA ASP A 86 6.87 7.22 0.50
C ASP A 86 6.35 6.99 -0.92
N ILE A 87 5.41 6.07 -1.08
CA ILE A 87 4.82 5.75 -2.38
C ILE A 87 3.90 6.88 -2.86
N ASN A 88 3.12 7.50 -1.97
CA ASN A 88 2.34 8.68 -2.34
C ASN A 88 3.27 9.81 -2.85
N ASN A 89 4.36 10.09 -2.14
CA ASN A 89 5.37 11.06 -2.55
C ASN A 89 6.03 10.70 -3.90
N TYR A 90 6.35 9.44 -4.11
CA TYR A 90 6.90 8.94 -5.38
C TYR A 90 5.91 9.11 -6.54
N LEU A 91 4.64 8.72 -6.35
CA LEU A 91 3.60 8.81 -7.36
C LEU A 91 3.22 10.26 -7.69
N LYS A 92 3.30 11.17 -6.72
CA LYS A 92 3.18 12.62 -6.91
C LYS A 92 4.29 13.18 -7.80
N LYS A 93 5.55 12.82 -7.55
CA LYS A 93 6.68 13.29 -8.37
C LYS A 93 6.55 12.89 -9.84
N ARG A 94 5.96 11.71 -10.15
CA ARG A 94 5.66 11.28 -11.52
C ARG A 94 4.52 12.03 -12.21
N LEU A 95 3.73 12.85 -11.52
CA LEU A 95 2.73 13.72 -12.14
C LEU A 95 3.35 15.00 -12.73
N ILE A 96 4.49 15.43 -12.19
CA ILE A 96 5.13 16.72 -12.50
C ILE A 96 6.27 16.53 -13.53
N GLY A 97 6.59 15.28 -13.88
CA GLY A 97 7.61 14.91 -14.86
C GLY A 97 7.05 14.31 -16.13
#